data_AF-A0A1R4HE90-F1
#
_entry.id   AF-A0A1R4HE90-F1
#
_cell.length_a   1.000
_cell.length_b   1.000
_cell.length_c   1.000
_cell.angle_alpha   90.00
_cell.angle_beta   90.00
_cell.angle_gamma   90.00
#
_symmetry.space_group_name_H-M   'P 1'
#
loop_
_entity.id
_entity.type
_entity.pdbx_description
1 polymer ?
#
loop_
_entity_poly.entity_id
_entity_poly.type
_entity_poly.pdbx_seq_one_letter_code
_entity_poly.pdbx_strand_id
1 'polypeptide(L)'
;MKNPSFIKKQIQKGFTLVELLIVVIILAILAAIVVPQFTATTDDAKVAALDSTLGNIRSAIDLYYQQHGKYPGALTAAGATCPNTGTAGTGIATGGAGTTAEDAFLSQLVGYTNLAGQACSTTDTTFKFGPYLKKRPLPVDAIQGAVSTIEVTASGNLVMTATTGNPGGYKYDTKTGKFITNITAYETH
;
A
#
# COMPACT_ATOMS: atom_id res chain seq x y z
N MET A 1 69.83 23.38 -47.18
CA MET A 1 68.55 23.43 -47.92
C MET A 1 67.49 22.75 -47.06
N LYS A 2 66.47 23.47 -46.57
CA LYS A 2 65.38 22.90 -45.77
C LYS A 2 64.07 23.55 -46.24
N ASN A 3 63.27 22.79 -46.98
CA ASN A 3 61.99 23.21 -47.53
C ASN A 3 60.94 23.22 -46.40
N PRO A 4 60.26 24.32 -46.10
CA PRO A 4 59.17 24.30 -45.15
C PRO A 4 57.93 23.65 -45.77
N SER A 5 57.45 22.58 -45.13
CA SER A 5 56.16 21.94 -45.41
C SER A 5 55.04 22.80 -44.83
N PHE A 6 54.15 23.29 -45.70
CA PHE A 6 52.96 24.04 -45.29
C PHE A 6 51.86 23.07 -44.87
N ILE A 7 51.67 22.91 -43.55
CA ILE A 7 50.53 22.19 -42.97
C ILE A 7 49.26 23.01 -43.24
N LYS A 8 48.35 22.47 -44.07
CA LYS A 8 47.01 23.06 -44.29
C LYS A 8 46.19 22.97 -43.01
N LYS A 9 45.96 24.11 -42.36
CA LYS A 9 45.04 24.23 -41.22
C LYS A 9 43.60 24.05 -41.70
N GLN A 10 42.99 22.90 -41.39
CA GLN A 10 41.57 22.66 -41.61
C GLN A 10 40.77 23.63 -40.72
N ILE A 11 39.94 24.47 -41.32
CA ILE A 11 39.07 25.40 -40.58
C ILE A 11 37.96 24.58 -39.94
N GLN A 12 38.05 24.36 -38.63
CA GLN A 12 36.97 23.79 -37.82
C GLN A 12 35.80 24.78 -37.87
N LYS A 13 34.70 24.41 -38.54
CA LYS A 13 33.46 25.18 -38.50
C LYS A 13 32.85 25.01 -37.11
N GLY A 14 32.94 26.04 -36.27
CA GLY A 14 32.28 26.08 -34.97
C GLY A 14 30.76 26.16 -35.13
N PHE A 15 30.03 25.60 -34.17
CA PHE A 15 28.58 25.72 -34.08
C PHE A 15 28.15 27.20 -34.09
N THR A 16 27.11 27.52 -34.84
CA THR A 16 26.54 28.87 -34.81
C THR A 16 25.71 29.05 -33.55
N LEU A 17 25.68 30.28 -33.00
CA LEU A 17 24.79 30.62 -31.88
C LEU A 17 23.32 30.38 -32.22
N VAL A 18 22.96 30.52 -33.50
CA VAL A 18 21.59 30.29 -34.01
C VAL A 18 21.22 28.80 -33.96
N GLU A 19 22.14 27.90 -34.29
CA GLU A 19 21.91 26.45 -34.16
C GLU A 19 21.64 26.06 -32.70
N LEU A 20 22.41 26.60 -31.77
CA LEU A 20 22.20 26.30 -30.34
C LEU A 20 20.87 26.88 -29.84
N LEU A 21 20.48 28.08 -30.32
CA LEU A 21 19.21 28.72 -29.98
C LEU A 21 18.00 27.87 -30.43
N ILE A 22 18.01 27.36 -31.65
CA ILE A 22 16.91 26.53 -32.16
C ILE A 22 16.81 25.23 -31.35
N VAL A 23 17.94 24.62 -31.00
CA VAL A 23 17.95 23.38 -30.20
C VAL A 23 17.33 23.59 -28.82
N VAL A 24 17.68 24.65 -28.10
CA VAL A 24 17.09 24.89 -26.77
C VAL A 24 15.60 25.25 -26.85
N ILE A 25 15.15 25.90 -27.92
CA ILE A 25 13.72 26.16 -28.16
C ILE A 25 12.95 24.85 -28.37
N ILE A 26 13.48 23.94 -29.19
CA ILE A 26 12.86 22.63 -29.42
C ILE A 26 12.81 21.83 -28.11
N LEU A 27 13.89 21.81 -27.32
CA LEU A 27 13.92 21.14 -26.02
C LEU A 27 12.90 21.74 -25.03
N ALA A 28 12.71 23.06 -25.03
CA ALA A 28 11.72 23.72 -24.18
C ALA A 28 10.28 23.33 -24.54
N ILE A 29 9.95 23.26 -25.84
CA ILE A 29 8.62 22.83 -26.31
C ILE A 29 8.36 21.36 -25.96
N LEU A 30 9.35 20.48 -26.21
CA LEU A 30 9.23 19.06 -25.88
C LEU A 30 9.05 18.84 -24.37
N ALA A 31 9.82 19.56 -23.54
CA ALA A 31 9.70 19.48 -22.08
C ALA A 31 8.30 19.91 -21.60
N ALA A 32 7.74 20.98 -22.17
CA ALA A 32 6.42 21.50 -21.79
C ALA A 32 5.27 20.51 -22.04
N ILE A 33 5.36 19.67 -23.08
CA ILE A 33 4.34 18.67 -23.42
C ILE A 33 4.53 17.39 -22.60
N VAL A 34 5.78 16.97 -22.40
CA VAL A 34 6.12 15.70 -21.76
C VAL A 34 5.86 15.73 -20.25
N VAL A 35 6.25 16.80 -19.56
CA VAL A 35 6.11 16.90 -18.09
C VAL A 35 4.68 16.67 -17.58
N PRO A 36 3.62 17.32 -18.10
CA PRO A 36 2.26 17.10 -17.61
C PRO A 36 1.69 15.70 -17.92
N GLN A 37 2.15 15.04 -18.99
CA GLN A 37 1.68 13.70 -19.36
C GLN A 37 2.21 12.61 -18.40
N PHE A 38 3.45 12.76 -17.92
CA PHE A 38 4.08 11.81 -17.01
C PHE A 38 3.49 11.86 -15.58
N THR A 39 3.05 13.03 -15.11
CA THR A 39 2.47 13.18 -13.77
C THR A 39 1.09 12.53 -13.68
N ALA A 40 0.19 12.78 -14.64
CA ALA A 40 -1.17 12.21 -14.63
C ALA A 40 -1.19 10.67 -14.70
N THR A 41 -0.37 10.07 -15.58
CA THR A 41 -0.28 8.60 -15.71
C THR A 41 0.21 7.92 -14.43
N THR A 42 1.03 8.62 -13.65
CA THR A 42 1.56 8.10 -12.38
C THR A 42 0.49 8.09 -11.30
N ASP A 43 -0.42 9.06 -11.30
CA ASP A 43 -1.50 9.12 -10.31
C ASP A 43 -2.60 8.10 -10.58
N ASP A 44 -2.98 7.89 -11.84
CA ASP A 44 -3.89 6.80 -12.24
C ASP A 44 -3.34 5.42 -11.84
N ALA A 45 -2.03 5.20 -12.01
CA ALA A 45 -1.37 3.96 -11.61
C ALA A 45 -1.41 3.75 -10.08
N LYS A 46 -1.29 4.81 -9.28
CA LYS A 46 -1.42 4.74 -7.81
C LYS A 46 -2.85 4.40 -7.40
N VAL A 47 -3.86 5.01 -8.02
CA VAL A 47 -5.28 4.72 -7.74
C VAL A 47 -5.60 3.27 -8.08
N ALA A 48 -5.19 2.79 -9.25
CA ALA A 48 -5.40 1.39 -9.64
C ALA A 48 -4.70 0.39 -8.70
N ALA A 49 -3.49 0.71 -8.23
CA ALA A 49 -2.77 -0.11 -7.25
C ALA A 49 -3.48 -0.13 -5.88
N LEU A 50 -4.02 1.01 -5.46
CA LEU A 50 -4.80 1.12 -4.23
C LEU A 50 -6.09 0.29 -4.33
N ASP A 51 -6.85 0.43 -5.42
CA ASP A 51 -8.10 -0.32 -5.63
C ASP A 51 -7.87 -1.83 -5.63
N SER A 52 -6.82 -2.30 -6.29
CA SER A 52 -6.40 -3.71 -6.26
C SER A 52 -6.09 -4.16 -4.82
N THR A 53 -5.35 -3.36 -4.07
CA THR A 53 -5.00 -3.65 -2.67
C THR A 53 -6.24 -3.72 -1.78
N LEU A 54 -7.13 -2.73 -1.88
CA LEU A 54 -8.39 -2.68 -1.14
C LEU A 54 -9.29 -3.88 -1.49
N GLY A 55 -9.39 -4.24 -2.77
CA GLY A 55 -10.17 -5.39 -3.23
C GLY A 55 -9.65 -6.72 -2.68
N ASN A 56 -8.34 -6.90 -2.67
CA ASN A 56 -7.70 -8.09 -2.09
C ASN A 56 -7.99 -8.23 -0.59
N ILE A 57 -7.87 -7.14 0.17
CA ILE A 57 -8.11 -7.14 1.62
C ILE A 57 -9.59 -7.35 1.94
N ARG A 58 -10.51 -6.68 1.22
CA ARG A 58 -11.95 -6.87 1.38
C ARG A 58 -12.36 -8.32 1.12
N SER A 59 -11.84 -8.91 0.05
CA SER A 59 -12.08 -10.33 -0.26
C SER A 59 -11.60 -11.26 0.86
N ALA A 60 -10.43 -10.98 1.44
CA ALA A 60 -9.90 -11.74 2.57
C ALA A 60 -10.78 -11.60 3.84
N ILE A 61 -11.29 -10.39 4.12
CA ILE A 61 -12.22 -10.11 5.22
C ILE A 61 -13.53 -10.90 5.03
N ASP A 62 -14.08 -10.89 3.83
CA ASP A 62 -15.32 -11.60 3.51
C ASP A 62 -15.16 -13.12 3.64
N LEU A 63 -14.04 -13.68 3.16
CA LEU A 63 -13.72 -15.09 3.32
C LEU A 63 -13.59 -15.49 4.79
N TYR A 64 -12.95 -14.65 5.62
CA TYR A 64 -12.88 -14.88 7.07
C TYR A 64 -14.27 -14.88 7.69
N TYR A 65 -15.11 -13.90 7.34
CA TYR A 65 -16.47 -13.78 7.85
C TYR A 65 -17.33 -15.00 7.49
N GLN A 66 -17.21 -15.51 6.27
CA GLN A 66 -17.93 -16.72 5.84
C GLN A 66 -17.57 -17.96 6.68
N GLN A 67 -16.35 -18.04 7.19
CA GLN A 67 -15.87 -19.20 7.94
C GLN A 67 -16.13 -19.09 9.45
N HIS A 68 -16.12 -17.88 10.01
CA HIS A 68 -16.22 -17.65 11.45
C HIS A 68 -17.55 -16.99 11.88
N GLY A 69 -18.35 -16.48 10.94
CA GLY A 69 -19.59 -15.73 11.20
C GLY A 69 -19.35 -14.38 11.90
N LYS A 70 -18.09 -13.96 12.03
CA LYS A 70 -17.64 -12.72 12.66
C LYS A 70 -16.52 -12.12 11.83
N TYR A 71 -16.46 -10.81 11.83
CA TYR A 71 -15.41 -10.07 11.15
C TYR A 71 -14.07 -10.19 11.90
N PRO A 72 -12.92 -10.21 11.20
CA PRO A 72 -11.62 -10.26 11.85
C PRO A 72 -11.44 -9.05 12.78
N GLY A 73 -10.74 -9.23 13.90
CA GLY A 73 -10.63 -8.26 14.99
C GLY A 73 -11.80 -8.28 15.97
N ALA A 74 -12.95 -8.87 15.62
CA ALA A 74 -14.09 -9.02 16.54
C ALA A 74 -13.96 -10.23 17.48
N LEU A 75 -13.06 -11.17 17.15
CA LEU A 75 -12.73 -12.34 17.97
C LEU A 75 -11.28 -12.23 18.48
N THR A 76 -11.00 -12.88 19.61
CA THR A 76 -9.64 -12.90 20.18
C THR A 76 -8.75 -13.81 19.34
N ALA A 77 -7.66 -13.27 18.82
CA ALA A 77 -6.69 -14.04 18.04
C ALA A 77 -5.66 -14.77 18.93
N ALA A 78 -5.49 -14.32 20.18
CA ALA A 78 -4.50 -14.85 21.11
C ALA A 78 -4.93 -16.10 21.91
N GLY A 79 -3.97 -16.69 22.61
CA GLY A 79 -4.20 -17.80 23.56
C GLY A 79 -4.37 -19.18 22.91
N ALA A 80 -4.03 -19.31 21.63
CA ALA A 80 -4.02 -20.60 20.94
C ALA A 80 -2.90 -21.51 21.45
N THR A 81 -3.21 -22.79 21.65
CA THR A 81 -2.22 -23.87 21.73
C THR A 81 -1.92 -24.37 20.32
N CYS A 82 -0.86 -23.81 19.74
CA CYS A 82 -0.45 -24.12 18.37
C CYS A 82 0.18 -25.53 18.24
N PRO A 83 -0.10 -26.25 17.14
CA PRO A 83 0.61 -27.48 16.79
C PRO A 83 2.06 -27.19 16.37
N ASN A 84 2.90 -28.22 16.31
CA ASN A 84 4.22 -28.20 15.62
C ASN A 84 5.13 -27.02 15.98
N THR A 85 5.19 -26.61 17.26
CA THR A 85 5.96 -25.44 17.72
C THR A 85 5.53 -24.11 17.09
N GLY A 86 4.33 -24.05 16.52
CA GLY A 86 3.74 -22.84 16.00
C GLY A 86 3.56 -21.76 17.06
N THR A 87 3.52 -20.52 16.61
CA THR A 87 3.37 -19.34 17.44
C THR A 87 1.92 -18.92 17.42
N ALA A 88 1.32 -18.75 18.60
CA ALA A 88 -0.02 -18.20 18.73
C ALA A 88 -0.06 -16.76 18.18
N GLY A 89 -1.20 -16.39 17.59
CA GLY A 89 -1.48 -15.01 17.25
C GLY A 89 -1.51 -14.11 18.48
N THR A 90 -1.47 -12.80 18.23
CA THR A 90 -1.58 -11.77 19.26
C THR A 90 -2.85 -10.95 19.04
N GLY A 91 -3.25 -10.20 20.05
CA GLY A 91 -4.45 -9.35 19.99
C GLY A 91 -5.69 -10.00 20.61
N ILE A 92 -6.52 -9.15 21.21
CA ILE A 92 -7.72 -9.54 21.95
C ILE A 92 -8.95 -8.89 21.32
N ALA A 93 -10.09 -9.59 21.37
CA ALA A 93 -11.38 -9.00 21.02
C ALA A 93 -11.67 -7.88 22.01
N THR A 94 -11.48 -6.64 21.58
CA THR A 94 -12.11 -5.51 22.22
C THR A 94 -13.32 -5.16 21.38
N GLY A 95 -14.50 -5.10 21.99
CA GLY A 95 -15.72 -4.63 21.32
C GLY A 95 -15.69 -3.13 20.97
N GLY A 96 -14.53 -2.60 20.57
CA GLY A 96 -14.21 -1.18 20.43
C GLY A 96 -12.72 -0.96 20.15
N ALA A 97 -12.40 0.20 19.57
CA ALA A 97 -11.08 0.57 19.07
C ALA A 97 -9.93 0.41 20.08
N GLY A 98 -8.77 -0.10 19.63
CA GLY A 98 -7.54 -0.22 20.41
C GLY A 98 -6.43 -0.95 19.64
N THR A 99 -5.17 -0.71 20.01
CA THR A 99 -3.96 -1.28 19.36
C THR A 99 -3.93 -2.81 19.36
N THR A 100 -4.67 -3.47 20.25
CA THR A 100 -4.79 -4.93 20.30
C THR A 100 -5.77 -5.50 19.29
N ALA A 101 -6.70 -4.69 18.75
CA ALA A 101 -7.63 -5.10 17.71
C ALA A 101 -6.96 -5.13 16.33
N GLU A 102 -5.98 -4.24 16.09
CA GLU A 102 -5.10 -4.30 14.92
C GLU A 102 -4.30 -5.62 14.90
N ASP A 103 -3.69 -5.97 16.03
CA ASP A 103 -2.95 -7.23 16.15
C ASP A 103 -3.85 -8.46 15.94
N ALA A 104 -5.08 -8.42 16.47
CA ALA A 104 -6.05 -9.50 16.28
C ALA A 104 -6.46 -9.63 14.81
N PHE A 105 -6.79 -8.51 14.16
CA PHE A 105 -7.13 -8.45 12.75
C PHE A 105 -6.03 -9.03 11.88
N LEU A 106 -4.78 -8.58 12.07
CA LEU A 106 -3.65 -9.03 11.28
C LEU A 106 -3.30 -10.50 11.56
N SER A 107 -3.34 -10.94 12.82
CA SER A 107 -3.07 -12.33 13.19
C SER A 107 -4.10 -13.29 12.59
N GLN A 108 -5.37 -12.91 12.55
CA GLN A 108 -6.45 -13.73 11.98
C GLN A 108 -6.40 -13.82 10.45
N LEU A 109 -6.01 -12.74 9.76
CA LEU A 109 -5.96 -12.75 8.30
C LEU A 109 -4.68 -13.38 7.75
N VAL A 110 -3.56 -13.30 8.47
CA VAL A 110 -2.25 -13.80 8.01
C VAL A 110 -1.91 -15.17 8.59
N GLY A 111 -2.44 -15.49 9.77
CA GLY A 111 -2.28 -16.80 10.38
C GLY A 111 -3.35 -17.80 9.93
N TYR A 112 -3.18 -19.05 10.36
CA TYR A 112 -4.22 -20.05 10.32
C TYR A 112 -5.12 -19.90 11.54
N THR A 113 -6.42 -20.07 11.37
CA THR A 113 -7.40 -19.86 12.45
C THR A 113 -8.20 -21.12 12.75
N ASN A 114 -8.58 -21.26 14.01
CA ASN A 114 -9.53 -22.26 14.47
C ASN A 114 -10.95 -21.69 14.49
N LEU A 115 -11.96 -22.51 14.76
CA LEU A 115 -13.36 -22.08 14.76
C LEU A 115 -13.67 -20.93 15.73
N ALA A 116 -12.88 -20.78 16.81
CA ALA A 116 -13.01 -19.69 17.77
C ALA A 116 -12.35 -18.37 17.33
N GLY A 117 -11.70 -18.36 16.17
CA GLY A 117 -10.99 -17.20 15.64
C GLY A 117 -9.60 -16.98 16.24
N GLN A 118 -9.08 -17.92 17.04
CA GLN A 118 -7.70 -17.84 17.51
C GLN A 118 -6.76 -18.16 16.36
N ALA A 119 -5.64 -17.45 16.27
CA ALA A 119 -4.70 -17.58 15.19
C ALA A 119 -3.44 -18.37 15.59
N CYS A 120 -2.83 -19.01 14.60
CA CYS A 120 -1.60 -19.75 14.73
C CYS A 120 -0.73 -19.57 13.48
N SER A 121 0.60 -19.61 13.63
CA SER A 121 1.52 -19.55 12.48
C SER A 121 1.61 -20.85 11.68
N THR A 122 1.06 -21.95 12.19
CA THR A 122 1.05 -23.27 11.54
C THR A 122 -0.36 -23.82 11.45
N THR A 123 -0.57 -24.77 10.54
CA THR A 123 -1.85 -25.41 10.29
C THR A 123 -1.88 -26.84 10.81
N ASP A 124 -3.08 -27.28 11.19
CA ASP A 124 -3.42 -28.67 11.45
C ASP A 124 -4.94 -28.85 11.28
N THR A 125 -5.50 -29.91 11.86
CA THR A 125 -6.94 -30.17 11.83
C THR A 125 -7.77 -29.16 12.65
N THR A 126 -7.16 -28.47 13.62
CA THR A 126 -7.77 -27.45 14.47
C THR A 126 -7.70 -26.08 13.80
N PHE A 127 -6.52 -25.70 13.30
CA PHE A 127 -6.20 -24.45 12.61
C PHE A 127 -6.22 -24.66 11.08
N LYS A 128 -7.41 -24.91 10.55
CA LYS A 128 -7.64 -25.26 9.14
C LYS A 128 -8.06 -24.08 8.25
N PHE A 129 -8.40 -22.95 8.85
CA PHE A 129 -8.91 -21.78 8.14
C PHE A 129 -7.78 -20.79 7.84
N GLY A 130 -7.82 -20.13 6.68
CA GLY A 130 -6.75 -19.22 6.25
C GLY A 130 -5.44 -19.93 5.84
N PRO A 131 -4.33 -19.18 5.71
CA PRO A 131 -4.25 -17.74 5.77
C PRO A 131 -4.96 -17.10 4.58
N TYR A 132 -5.55 -15.92 4.82
CA TYR A 132 -6.30 -15.18 3.81
C TYR A 132 -5.43 -14.12 3.12
N LEU A 133 -4.36 -13.69 3.79
CA LEU A 133 -3.35 -12.77 3.29
C LEU A 133 -1.96 -13.43 3.36
N LYS A 134 -1.16 -13.24 2.32
CA LYS A 134 0.16 -13.89 2.19
C LYS A 134 1.32 -13.18 2.89
N LYS A 135 1.18 -11.91 3.32
CA LYS A 135 2.27 -11.11 3.90
C LYS A 135 1.80 -10.12 4.97
N ARG A 136 2.68 -9.86 5.96
CA ARG A 136 2.68 -8.69 6.86
C ARG A 136 3.88 -7.80 6.53
N PRO A 137 3.80 -6.47 6.77
CA PRO A 137 2.60 -5.68 7.08
C PRO A 137 1.72 -5.47 5.84
N LEU A 138 0.56 -4.82 5.99
CA LEU A 138 -0.27 -4.43 4.84
C LEU A 138 0.56 -3.59 3.84
N PRO A 139 0.29 -3.68 2.52
CA PRO A 139 0.96 -2.82 1.54
C PRO A 139 0.77 -1.35 1.92
N VAL A 140 1.84 -0.56 1.78
CA VAL A 140 1.78 0.89 1.99
C VAL A 140 0.78 1.51 1.03
N ASP A 141 0.02 2.50 1.49
CA ASP A 141 -0.89 3.24 0.62
C ASP A 141 -0.09 3.92 -0.51
N ALA A 142 -0.48 3.66 -1.76
CA ALA A 142 0.19 4.15 -2.95
C ALA A 142 0.04 5.68 -3.17
N ILE A 143 -0.90 6.34 -2.47
CA ILE A 143 -1.24 7.76 -2.63
C ILE A 143 -0.44 8.64 -1.67
N GLN A 144 -0.39 8.31 -0.36
CA GLN A 144 0.30 9.13 0.64
C GLN A 144 1.60 8.52 1.18
N GLY A 145 1.98 7.32 0.73
CA GLY A 145 3.34 6.77 0.86
C GLY A 145 3.87 6.55 2.29
N ALA A 146 3.07 6.72 3.35
CA ALA A 146 3.63 6.87 4.69
C ALA A 146 3.16 5.90 5.78
N VAL A 147 2.06 5.14 5.64
CA VAL A 147 1.64 4.31 6.78
C VAL A 147 0.95 3.00 6.37
N SER A 148 1.51 1.88 6.85
CA SER A 148 0.94 0.52 6.73
C SER A 148 0.11 0.11 7.95
N THR A 149 -0.15 1.05 8.85
CA THR A 149 -0.94 0.82 10.07
C THR A 149 -2.42 0.84 9.73
N ILE A 150 -3.19 0.13 10.54
CA ILE A 150 -4.63 0.05 10.42
C ILE A 150 -5.29 0.54 11.70
N GLU A 151 -6.15 1.53 11.58
CA GLU A 151 -7.03 1.93 12.67
C GLU A 151 -8.28 1.04 12.65
N VAL A 152 -8.41 0.20 13.67
CA VAL A 152 -9.55 -0.70 13.84
C VAL A 152 -10.57 -0.06 14.78
N THR A 153 -11.83 -0.02 14.37
CA THR A 153 -12.96 0.51 15.15
C THR A 153 -14.14 -0.46 15.18
N ALA A 154 -15.14 -0.14 16.00
CA ALA A 154 -16.42 -0.83 16.11
C ALA A 154 -17.59 0.17 16.11
N SER A 155 -17.43 1.33 15.46
CA SER A 155 -18.41 2.42 15.53
C SER A 155 -19.65 2.20 14.66
N GLY A 156 -19.61 1.29 13.68
CA GLY A 156 -20.67 1.17 12.67
C GLY A 156 -20.64 2.26 11.59
N ASN A 157 -19.77 3.25 11.76
CA ASN A 157 -19.55 4.35 10.83
C ASN A 157 -18.06 4.56 10.62
N LEU A 158 -17.58 4.30 9.40
CA LEU A 158 -16.21 4.60 8.99
C LEU A 158 -16.14 5.88 8.18
N VAL A 159 -15.33 6.80 8.69
CA VAL A 159 -15.04 8.10 8.09
C VAL A 159 -13.52 8.26 7.99
N MET A 160 -13.05 8.85 6.89
CA MET A 160 -11.65 9.26 6.73
C MET A 160 -11.38 10.43 7.68
N THR A 161 -10.33 10.34 8.49
CA THR A 161 -9.95 11.37 9.48
C THR A 161 -8.48 11.75 9.39
N ALA A 162 -7.79 11.32 8.33
CA ALA A 162 -6.40 11.67 8.11
C ALA A 162 -6.23 13.17 7.88
N THR A 163 -5.11 13.67 8.37
CA THR A 163 -4.72 15.09 8.33
C THR A 163 -3.25 15.19 7.95
N THR A 164 -2.77 16.37 7.56
CA THR A 164 -1.37 16.59 7.22
C THR A 164 -0.37 16.25 8.34
N GLY A 165 -0.80 16.26 9.61
CA GLY A 165 0.00 15.84 10.77
C GLY A 165 -0.20 14.39 11.23
N ASN A 166 -1.20 13.69 10.67
CA ASN A 166 -1.46 12.27 10.88
C ASN A 166 -1.96 11.71 9.54
N PRO A 167 -1.05 11.35 8.62
CA PRO A 167 -1.40 10.99 7.25
C PRO A 167 -2.28 9.75 7.15
N GLY A 168 -2.52 9.04 8.26
CA GLY A 168 -3.38 7.87 8.33
C GLY A 168 -2.81 6.67 7.57
N GLY A 169 -3.55 5.59 7.48
CA GLY A 169 -3.18 4.36 6.78
C GLY A 169 -4.45 3.70 6.27
N TYR A 170 -4.85 2.58 6.85
CA TYR A 170 -6.18 2.01 6.62
C TYR A 170 -7.10 2.23 7.80
N LYS A 171 -8.41 2.25 7.53
CA LYS A 171 -9.46 2.20 8.55
C LYS A 171 -10.36 1.01 8.30
N TYR A 172 -10.73 0.36 9.39
CA TYR A 172 -11.52 -0.85 9.35
C TYR A 172 -12.51 -0.92 10.51
N ASP A 173 -13.72 -1.39 10.22
CA ASP A 173 -14.79 -1.52 11.21
C ASP A 173 -15.18 -2.98 11.39
N THR A 174 -14.92 -3.48 12.59
CA THR A 174 -15.25 -4.84 13.02
C THR A 174 -16.74 -5.13 13.09
N LYS A 175 -17.61 -4.11 13.13
CA LYS A 175 -19.08 -4.31 13.10
C LYS A 175 -19.63 -4.47 11.70
N THR A 176 -19.11 -3.70 10.74
CA THR A 176 -19.65 -3.64 9.38
C THR A 176 -18.79 -4.35 8.34
N GLY A 177 -17.55 -4.73 8.68
CA GLY A 177 -16.58 -5.28 7.74
C GLY A 177 -16.00 -4.27 6.75
N LYS A 178 -16.43 -3.00 6.83
CA LYS A 178 -16.02 -1.97 5.88
C LYS A 178 -14.53 -1.71 6.06
N PHE A 179 -13.81 -1.63 4.93
CA PHE A 179 -12.37 -1.34 4.89
C PHE A 179 -12.13 -0.21 3.90
N ILE A 180 -11.49 0.86 4.35
CA ILE A 180 -11.21 2.07 3.57
C ILE A 180 -9.75 2.50 3.77
N THR A 181 -9.22 3.23 2.80
CA THR A 181 -8.02 4.04 3.05
C THR A 181 -8.38 5.22 3.97
N ASN A 182 -7.43 5.67 4.77
CA ASN A 182 -7.50 6.85 5.61
C ASN A 182 -6.44 7.85 5.12
N ILE A 183 -6.76 8.56 4.04
CA ILE A 183 -5.90 9.60 3.46
C ILE A 183 -6.49 10.99 3.70
N THR A 184 -5.63 11.99 3.86
CA THR A 184 -6.06 13.40 3.80
C THR A 184 -6.63 13.62 2.41
N ALA A 185 -7.88 14.11 2.32
CA ALA A 185 -8.69 14.21 1.09
C ALA A 185 -7.86 14.22 -0.20
N TYR A 186 -8.18 13.32 -1.14
CA TYR A 186 -7.66 13.39 -2.50
C TYR A 186 -8.09 14.78 -3.02
N GLU A 187 -7.15 15.73 -3.13
CA GLU A 187 -7.48 17.00 -3.75
C GLU A 187 -7.97 16.66 -5.15
N THR A 188 -9.26 16.85 -5.36
CA THR A 188 -9.91 16.76 -6.66
C THR A 188 -9.28 17.83 -7.53
N HIS A 189 -8.25 17.46 -8.29
CA HIS A 189 -7.80 18.21 -9.46
C HIS A 189 -8.60 17.78 -10.67
#